data_AF-A0AAD5TTZ1-F1
#
_entry.id   AF-A0AAD5TTZ1-F1
#
_cell.length_a   1.000
_cell.length_b   1.000
_cell.length_c   1.000
_cell.angle_alpha   90.00
_cell.angle_beta   90.00
_cell.angle_gamma   90.00
#
_symmetry.space_group_name_H-M   'P 1'
#
loop_
_entity.id
_entity.type
_entity.pdbx_description
1 polymer ?
#
loop_
_entity_poly.entity_id
_entity_poly.type
_entity_poly.pdbx_seq_one_letter_code
_entity_poly.pdbx_strand_id
1 'polypeptide(L)'
;MPNSCIQPPLSFAQPASATYSEDCLYLNLYAPANITAATSLPVRVFFHGGALTSGSNAVPFYNGCATGPSTQSIIVVPNYSVPILAGTNADEGRLFLDWFTHAGRATPELTMQNYTDYIAASFSPALAANITDLYPVDVTSLSLFNASTAVASAIASIITDRWYACPNRKGLHLLAAASAYQYVFSEVAHCPWLNRTDPAFLGASHFDEIPYVFDLVGAIDTGLGCAATPGHLALQTAMGAAWTSLAATGAPALNTTAWPKVAAGYVEMNETVGLLPRDADGPQEAYWAPRCAIFDALDHSLPWSINATSMADAGFLIGRNNSTAGGSPALGGSDKSAGAEGARQALPLLAGTMMLVALAAALV
;
A
#
# COMPACT_ATOMS: atom_id res chain seq x y z
N MET A 1 -15.59 0.08 28.47
CA MET A 1 -15.11 -1.06 27.66
C MET A 1 -13.62 -0.89 27.50
N PRO A 2 -12.82 -1.97 27.40
CA PRO A 2 -11.39 -1.84 27.12
C PRO A 2 -11.16 -1.08 25.81
N ASN A 3 -10.02 -0.41 25.69
CA ASN A 3 -9.67 0.32 24.48
C ASN A 3 -9.48 -0.65 23.30
N SER A 4 -9.81 -0.20 22.10
CA SER A 4 -9.54 -0.89 20.84
C SER A 4 -8.16 -0.53 20.32
N CYS A 5 -7.46 -1.49 19.71
CA CYS A 5 -6.21 -1.17 19.01
C CYS A 5 -6.52 -0.35 17.76
N ILE A 6 -5.59 0.52 17.38
CA ILE A 6 -5.71 1.33 16.17
C ILE A 6 -5.82 0.39 14.97
N GLN A 7 -6.94 0.49 14.26
CA GLN A 7 -7.20 -0.16 12.99
C GLN A 7 -7.73 0.96 12.06
N PRO A 8 -7.03 1.37 10.99
CA PRO A 8 -7.49 2.44 10.10
C PRO A 8 -8.91 2.14 9.57
N PRO A 9 -9.91 3.02 9.76
CA PRO A 9 -11.30 2.61 9.66
C PRO A 9 -11.75 2.38 8.21
N LEU A 10 -12.18 1.14 7.89
CA LEU A 10 -13.21 0.89 6.88
C LEU A 10 -14.49 0.43 7.61
N SER A 11 -15.45 1.34 7.66
CA SER A 11 -16.67 1.28 8.47
C SER A 11 -17.66 0.18 8.06
N PHE A 12 -17.56 -1.02 8.66
CA PHE A 12 -18.68 -1.99 8.62
C PHE A 12 -18.99 -2.71 9.94
N ALA A 13 -18.20 -2.54 11.00
CA ALA A 13 -18.45 -3.25 12.26
C ALA A 13 -17.93 -2.57 13.55
N GLN A 14 -17.50 -1.31 13.49
CA GLN A 14 -17.00 -0.62 14.69
C GLN A 14 -18.16 0.04 15.46
N PRO A 15 -18.28 -0.19 16.78
CA PRO A 15 -19.22 0.57 17.59
C PRO A 15 -18.78 2.04 17.59
N ALA A 16 -19.72 2.97 17.40
CA ALA A 16 -19.47 4.42 17.37
C ALA A 16 -18.85 4.96 18.68
N SER A 17 -18.76 4.13 19.72
CA SER A 17 -18.19 4.42 21.04
C SER A 17 -16.86 3.71 21.34
N ALA A 18 -16.24 3.01 20.37
CA ALA A 18 -14.91 2.43 20.57
C ALA A 18 -13.87 3.56 20.79
N THR A 19 -13.15 3.49 21.90
CA THR A 19 -12.00 4.36 22.15
C THR A 19 -10.74 3.68 21.63
N TYR A 20 -10.06 4.29 20.65
CA TYR A 20 -8.77 3.78 20.17
C TYR A 20 -7.65 4.26 21.07
N SER A 21 -6.73 3.37 21.38
CA SER A 21 -5.55 3.67 22.18
C SER A 21 -4.41 2.75 21.79
N GLU A 22 -3.18 3.17 22.04
CA GLU A 22 -2.01 2.27 21.99
C GLU A 22 -1.92 1.38 23.25
N ASP A 23 -2.56 1.80 24.34
CA ASP A 23 -2.87 0.90 25.46
C ASP A 23 -4.17 0.15 25.14
N CYS A 24 -4.07 -0.88 24.31
CA CYS A 24 -5.21 -1.64 23.80
C CYS A 24 -5.11 -3.16 23.92
N LEU A 25 -3.99 -3.72 24.40
CA LEU A 25 -3.75 -5.17 24.47
C LEU A 25 -4.51 -5.82 25.64
N TYR A 26 -5.83 -5.69 25.58
CA TYR A 26 -6.79 -6.30 26.48
C TYR A 26 -7.39 -7.56 25.85
N LEU A 27 -7.78 -8.52 26.68
CA LEU A 27 -8.60 -9.66 26.26
C LEU A 27 -9.86 -9.73 27.12
N ASN A 28 -10.97 -10.09 26.48
CA ASN A 28 -12.23 -10.37 27.16
C ASN A 28 -12.35 -11.87 27.42
N LEU A 29 -12.72 -12.24 28.64
CA LEU A 29 -12.97 -13.62 29.05
C LEU A 29 -14.46 -13.79 29.39
N TYR A 30 -15.09 -14.79 28.80
CA TYR A 30 -16.46 -15.17 29.10
C TYR A 30 -16.48 -16.62 29.58
N ALA A 31 -17.08 -16.85 30.74
CA ALA A 31 -17.21 -18.17 31.33
C ALA A 31 -18.65 -18.42 31.82
N PRO A 32 -19.14 -19.66 31.84
CA PRO A 32 -20.47 -19.98 32.38
C PRO A 32 -20.58 -19.65 33.88
N ALA A 33 -21.74 -19.21 34.35
CA ALA A 33 -21.93 -18.71 35.71
C ALA A 33 -21.82 -19.78 36.83
N ASN A 34 -21.91 -21.07 36.50
CA ASN A 34 -21.98 -22.18 37.46
C ASN A 34 -20.80 -23.17 37.31
N ILE A 35 -19.58 -22.67 37.24
CA ILE A 35 -18.36 -23.48 37.23
C ILE A 35 -17.63 -23.42 38.56
N THR A 36 -17.00 -24.54 38.92
CA THR A 36 -16.10 -24.63 40.07
C THR A 36 -14.65 -24.68 39.58
N ALA A 37 -13.68 -24.41 40.47
CA ALA A 37 -12.26 -24.55 40.13
C ALA A 37 -11.86 -25.96 39.67
N ALA A 38 -12.66 -26.99 39.99
CA ALA A 38 -12.44 -28.37 39.56
C ALA A 38 -13.06 -28.67 38.17
N THR A 39 -13.76 -27.72 37.57
CA THR A 39 -14.48 -27.92 36.30
C THR A 39 -13.55 -27.65 35.12
N SER A 40 -13.24 -28.68 34.33
CA SER A 40 -12.47 -28.53 33.09
C SER A 40 -13.39 -28.18 31.93
N LEU A 41 -13.25 -26.97 31.38
CA LEU A 41 -13.97 -26.53 30.19
C LEU A 41 -13.02 -26.34 29.00
N PRO A 42 -13.47 -26.64 27.76
CA PRO A 42 -12.73 -26.26 26.57
C PRO A 42 -12.62 -24.73 26.46
N VAL A 43 -11.47 -24.25 25.98
CA VAL A 43 -11.21 -22.83 25.71
C VAL A 43 -11.32 -22.58 24.22
N ARG A 44 -12.16 -21.62 23.83
CA ARG A 44 -12.29 -21.14 22.45
C ARG A 44 -11.71 -19.74 22.37
N VAL A 45 -10.70 -19.55 21.54
CA VAL A 45 -10.09 -18.24 21.29
C VAL A 45 -10.59 -17.73 19.94
N PHE A 46 -11.16 -16.53 19.91
CA PHE A 46 -11.65 -15.90 18.69
C PHE A 46 -10.84 -14.64 18.39
N PHE A 47 -9.99 -14.70 17.37
CA PHE A 47 -9.34 -13.53 16.81
C PHE A 47 -10.29 -12.85 15.83
N HIS A 48 -10.63 -11.60 16.09
CA HIS A 48 -11.47 -10.85 15.17
C HIS A 48 -10.74 -10.64 13.84
N GLY A 49 -11.45 -10.74 12.73
CA GLY A 49 -10.94 -10.37 11.41
C GLY A 49 -10.98 -8.85 11.21
N GLY A 50 -11.16 -8.44 9.95
CA GLY A 50 -11.36 -7.03 9.59
C GLY A 50 -10.24 -6.41 8.77
N ALA A 51 -9.35 -7.23 8.19
CA ALA A 51 -8.30 -6.81 7.24
C ALA A 51 -7.40 -5.67 7.78
N LEU A 52 -7.15 -5.65 9.09
CA LEU A 52 -6.45 -4.57 9.78
C LEU A 52 -7.11 -3.20 9.68
N THR A 53 -8.37 -3.14 9.25
CA THR A 53 -9.13 -1.89 9.04
C THR A 53 -10.39 -1.81 9.90
N SER A 54 -10.69 -2.87 10.65
CA SER A 54 -11.83 -2.95 11.56
C SER A 54 -11.65 -4.12 12.52
N GLY A 55 -12.49 -4.17 13.56
CA GLY A 55 -12.46 -5.23 14.57
C GLY A 55 -11.79 -4.81 15.86
N SER A 56 -12.29 -5.36 16.96
CA SER A 56 -11.76 -5.22 18.32
C SER A 56 -12.52 -6.21 19.23
N ASN A 57 -11.92 -6.58 20.35
CA ASN A 57 -12.61 -7.29 21.44
C ASN A 57 -13.85 -6.55 21.98
N ALA A 58 -13.96 -5.24 21.76
CA ALA A 58 -15.09 -4.41 22.19
C ALA A 58 -16.29 -4.46 21.22
N VAL A 59 -16.16 -5.11 20.06
CA VAL A 59 -17.26 -5.23 19.09
C VAL A 59 -18.38 -6.08 19.70
N PRO A 60 -19.64 -5.57 19.78
CA PRO A 60 -20.74 -6.27 20.45
C PRO A 60 -21.03 -7.67 19.91
N PHE A 61 -20.77 -7.92 18.63
CA PHE A 61 -20.96 -9.23 17.99
C PHE A 61 -20.05 -10.32 18.55
N TYR A 62 -18.95 -9.97 19.20
CA TYR A 62 -18.01 -10.92 19.81
C TYR A 62 -18.26 -11.12 21.30
N ASN A 63 -19.34 -10.53 21.85
CA ASN A 63 -19.67 -10.69 23.27
C ASN A 63 -20.12 -12.13 23.57
N GLY A 64 -19.25 -12.88 24.25
CA GLY A 64 -19.47 -14.27 24.62
C GLY A 64 -20.57 -14.51 25.66
N CYS A 65 -21.12 -13.46 26.32
CA CYS A 65 -22.22 -13.59 27.27
C CYS A 65 -23.50 -14.17 26.62
N ALA A 66 -23.75 -13.88 25.33
CA ALA A 66 -24.91 -14.39 24.61
C ALA A 66 -24.80 -15.89 24.27
N THR A 67 -23.57 -16.40 24.13
CA THR A 67 -23.26 -17.80 23.81
C THR A 67 -23.02 -18.69 25.04
N GLY A 68 -22.81 -18.08 26.21
CA GLY A 68 -22.43 -18.74 27.47
C GLY A 68 -23.41 -19.79 28.03
N PRO A 69 -24.74 -19.71 27.82
CA PRO A 69 -25.65 -20.74 28.32
C PRO A 69 -25.63 -22.05 27.52
N SER A 70 -25.34 -22.00 26.21
CA SER A 70 -25.54 -23.14 25.30
C SER A 70 -24.27 -23.95 25.03
N THR A 71 -23.10 -23.38 25.29
CA THR A 71 -21.81 -23.99 24.95
C THR A 71 -20.90 -23.95 26.18
N GLN A 72 -20.91 -25.01 26.98
CA GLN A 72 -20.08 -25.21 28.20
C GLN A 72 -18.58 -25.04 27.88
N SER A 73 -18.10 -23.80 27.81
CA SER A 73 -16.77 -23.43 27.31
C SER A 73 -16.39 -22.04 27.78
N ILE A 74 -15.08 -21.78 27.88
CA ILE A 74 -14.53 -20.44 28.09
C ILE A 74 -14.32 -19.81 26.70
N ILE A 75 -14.75 -18.56 26.52
CA ILE A 75 -14.51 -17.80 25.29
C ILE A 75 -13.51 -16.69 25.59
N VAL A 76 -12.48 -16.60 24.77
CA VAL A 76 -11.44 -15.56 24.84
C VAL A 76 -11.51 -14.73 23.57
N VAL A 77 -11.67 -13.41 23.73
CA VAL A 77 -11.64 -12.45 22.62
C VAL A 77 -10.54 -11.44 22.88
N PRO A 78 -9.32 -11.64 22.33
CA PRO A 78 -8.22 -10.71 22.48
C PRO A 78 -8.34 -9.54 21.49
N ASN A 79 -7.85 -8.36 21.89
CA ASN A 79 -7.22 -7.44 20.94
C ASN A 79 -5.79 -7.94 20.67
N TYR A 80 -5.28 -7.65 19.49
CA TYR A 80 -3.95 -8.04 19.09
C TYR A 80 -3.27 -6.89 18.33
N SER A 81 -1.94 -6.89 18.36
CA SER A 81 -1.09 -5.99 17.59
C SER A 81 -0.27 -6.82 16.62
N VAL A 82 -0.30 -6.47 15.34
CA VAL A 82 0.45 -7.15 14.28
C VAL A 82 1.58 -6.24 13.84
N PRO A 83 2.84 -6.71 13.82
CA PRO A 83 3.95 -5.96 13.22
C PRO A 83 3.67 -5.65 11.76
N ILE A 84 4.02 -4.43 11.33
CA ILE A 84 3.74 -3.96 9.96
C ILE A 84 5.05 -3.52 9.31
N LEU A 85 5.28 -4.02 8.11
CA LEU A 85 6.29 -3.50 7.20
C LEU A 85 5.55 -2.93 5.99
N ALA A 86 5.71 -1.64 5.72
CA ALA A 86 5.20 -1.02 4.51
C ALA A 86 6.16 0.07 4.04
N GLY A 87 6.01 0.49 2.79
CA GLY A 87 6.85 1.51 2.20
C GLY A 87 6.33 1.94 0.85
N THR A 88 7.10 2.76 0.18
CA THR A 88 6.79 3.25 -1.17
C THR A 88 8.04 3.23 -2.03
N ASN A 89 7.83 3.22 -3.33
CA ASN A 89 8.90 3.51 -4.27
C ASN A 89 9.13 5.03 -4.33
N ALA A 90 10.33 5.47 -4.73
CA ALA A 90 10.69 6.88 -4.73
C ALA A 90 9.91 7.70 -5.77
N ASP A 91 9.48 7.05 -6.86
CA ASP A 91 8.88 7.68 -8.05
C ASP A 91 7.52 7.05 -8.43
N GLU A 92 6.71 6.62 -7.45
CA GLU A 92 5.40 5.94 -7.65
C GLU A 92 4.55 6.56 -8.77
N GLY A 93 4.42 7.88 -8.74
CA GLY A 93 3.56 8.65 -9.64
C GLY A 93 4.03 8.72 -11.09
N ARG A 94 5.30 8.42 -11.38
CA ARG A 94 5.83 8.51 -12.77
C ARG A 94 5.16 7.50 -13.70
N LEU A 95 4.76 6.33 -13.19
CA LEU A 95 4.02 5.34 -13.96
C LEU A 95 2.63 5.84 -14.41
N PHE A 96 2.02 6.72 -13.62
CA PHE A 96 0.62 7.09 -13.76
C PHE A 96 0.39 8.44 -14.43
N LEU A 97 1.46 9.10 -14.90
CA LEU A 97 1.36 10.42 -15.50
C LEU A 97 0.31 10.50 -16.61
N ASP A 98 0.29 9.54 -17.53
CA ASP A 98 -0.68 9.53 -18.62
C ASP A 98 -2.13 9.50 -18.14
N TRP A 99 -2.39 8.82 -17.01
CA TRP A 99 -3.73 8.66 -16.45
C TRP A 99 -4.20 9.92 -15.74
N PHE A 100 -3.29 10.60 -15.03
CA PHE A 100 -3.60 11.81 -14.25
C PHE A 100 -3.54 13.11 -15.07
N THR A 101 -2.85 13.11 -16.22
CA THR A 101 -2.73 14.30 -17.08
C THR A 101 -3.66 14.25 -18.30
N HIS A 102 -4.39 13.15 -18.51
CA HIS A 102 -5.19 12.88 -19.72
C HIS A 102 -4.40 13.03 -21.03
N ALA A 103 -3.09 12.91 -20.95
CA ALA A 103 -2.13 13.02 -22.03
C ALA A 103 -2.29 11.96 -23.13
N GLY A 104 -2.89 10.81 -22.81
CA GLY A 104 -2.83 9.62 -23.65
C GLY A 104 -1.41 9.03 -23.68
N ARG A 105 -1.28 7.73 -24.03
CA ARG A 105 0.01 6.99 -24.04
C ARG A 105 1.06 7.49 -25.05
N ALA A 106 0.80 8.65 -25.65
CA ALA A 106 1.59 9.30 -26.67
C ALA A 106 1.47 10.82 -26.48
N THR A 107 1.92 11.37 -25.34
CA THR A 107 2.16 12.81 -25.27
C THR A 107 3.51 13.13 -25.89
N PRO A 108 3.59 14.00 -26.90
CA PRO A 108 4.88 14.38 -27.47
C PRO A 108 5.69 15.23 -26.48
N GLU A 109 5.05 16.15 -25.74
CA GLU A 109 5.71 17.02 -24.76
C GLU A 109 4.67 17.60 -23.77
N LEU A 110 4.92 17.53 -22.46
CA LEU A 110 4.15 18.26 -21.44
C LEU A 110 4.63 19.72 -21.36
N THR A 111 3.72 20.65 -21.09
CA THR A 111 4.01 22.08 -21.02
C THR A 111 3.66 22.67 -19.66
N MET A 112 4.15 23.88 -19.35
CA MET A 112 3.75 24.62 -18.15
C MET A 112 2.24 24.87 -18.07
N GLN A 113 1.54 24.93 -19.21
CA GLN A 113 0.08 25.02 -19.22
C GLN A 113 -0.54 23.74 -18.65
N ASN A 114 -0.03 22.56 -19.03
CA ASN A 114 -0.51 21.29 -18.48
C ASN A 114 -0.29 21.19 -16.97
N TYR A 115 0.83 21.70 -16.46
CA TYR A 115 1.07 21.80 -15.03
C TYR A 115 0.01 22.69 -14.35
N THR A 116 -0.23 23.88 -14.91
CA THR A 116 -1.21 24.83 -14.36
C THR A 116 -2.63 24.27 -14.36
N ASP A 117 -3.03 23.62 -15.47
CA ASP A 117 -4.32 22.96 -15.61
C ASP A 117 -4.48 21.81 -14.62
N TYR A 118 -3.43 21.00 -14.43
CA TYR A 118 -3.41 19.92 -13.44
C TYR A 118 -3.61 20.46 -12.02
N ILE A 119 -2.90 21.53 -11.64
CA ILE A 119 -3.06 22.16 -10.32
C ILE A 119 -4.48 22.68 -10.12
N ALA A 120 -5.01 23.42 -11.11
CA ALA A 120 -6.34 23.99 -11.04
C ALA A 120 -7.46 22.93 -10.98
N ALA A 121 -7.27 21.79 -11.64
CA ALA A 121 -8.20 20.66 -11.60
C ALA A 121 -8.09 19.85 -10.29
N SER A 122 -6.90 19.77 -9.70
CA SER A 122 -6.61 18.87 -8.56
C SER A 122 -6.75 19.52 -7.19
N PHE A 123 -6.71 20.85 -7.11
CA PHE A 123 -6.65 21.60 -5.85
C PHE A 123 -7.55 22.83 -5.87
N SER A 124 -8.07 23.19 -4.70
CA SER A 124 -8.81 24.46 -4.55
C SER A 124 -7.89 25.66 -4.83
N PRO A 125 -8.43 26.81 -5.26
CA PRO A 125 -7.64 28.01 -5.48
C PRO A 125 -6.84 28.46 -4.25
N ALA A 126 -7.36 28.22 -3.05
CA ALA A 126 -6.69 28.55 -1.79
C ALA A 126 -5.42 27.71 -1.56
N LEU A 127 -5.35 26.50 -2.12
CA LEU A 127 -4.22 25.59 -1.94
C LEU A 127 -3.24 25.58 -3.12
N ALA A 128 -3.69 25.96 -4.32
CA ALA A 128 -2.90 25.92 -5.54
C ALA A 128 -1.51 26.59 -5.40
N ALA A 129 -1.45 27.77 -4.77
CA ALA A 129 -0.19 28.49 -4.57
C ALA A 129 0.82 27.70 -3.73
N ASN A 130 0.39 27.16 -2.58
CA ASN A 130 1.26 26.36 -1.71
C ASN A 130 1.76 25.09 -2.40
N ILE A 131 0.93 24.45 -3.24
CA ILE A 131 1.35 23.28 -4.02
C ILE A 131 2.39 23.69 -5.07
N THR A 132 2.18 24.80 -5.79
CA THR A 132 3.16 25.28 -6.77
C THR A 132 4.52 25.61 -6.12
N ASP A 133 4.51 26.21 -4.92
CA ASP A 133 5.73 26.52 -4.18
C ASP A 133 6.49 25.27 -3.72
N LEU A 134 5.76 24.22 -3.30
CA LEU A 134 6.38 22.95 -2.90
C LEU A 134 6.84 22.11 -4.08
N TYR A 135 6.16 22.20 -5.22
CA TYR A 135 6.44 21.40 -6.42
C TYR A 135 6.85 22.30 -7.60
N PRO A 136 7.92 23.09 -7.47
CA PRO A 136 8.33 24.00 -8.53
C PRO A 136 8.77 23.20 -9.77
N VAL A 137 8.39 23.69 -10.94
CA VAL A 137 8.91 23.15 -12.20
C VAL A 137 10.29 23.77 -12.45
N ASP A 138 11.34 23.03 -12.11
CA ASP A 138 12.71 23.46 -12.35
C ASP A 138 13.14 23.16 -13.80
N VAL A 139 13.05 24.18 -14.65
CA VAL A 139 13.54 24.13 -16.04
C VAL A 139 15.00 24.56 -16.18
N THR A 140 15.66 24.94 -15.08
CA THR A 140 16.99 25.58 -15.08
C THR A 140 18.14 24.65 -14.73
N SER A 141 17.90 23.58 -13.98
CA SER A 141 18.94 22.65 -13.52
C SER A 141 19.27 21.51 -14.49
N LEU A 142 18.54 21.37 -15.61
CA LEU A 142 18.68 20.22 -16.50
C LEU A 142 19.24 20.63 -17.85
N SER A 143 20.57 20.73 -17.96
CA SER A 143 21.28 20.89 -19.23
C SER A 143 21.13 19.70 -20.20
N LEU A 144 20.31 18.70 -19.85
CA LEU A 144 20.18 17.41 -20.54
C LEU A 144 18.72 16.94 -20.73
N PHE A 145 17.71 17.67 -20.24
CA PHE A 145 16.30 17.27 -20.38
C PHE A 145 15.40 18.43 -20.84
N ASN A 146 14.44 18.10 -21.71
CA ASN A 146 13.46 19.03 -22.29
C ASN A 146 12.50 19.56 -21.20
N ALA A 147 11.94 20.76 -21.36
CA ALA A 147 10.99 21.38 -20.41
C ALA A 147 9.80 20.45 -20.05
N SER A 148 9.43 19.56 -20.98
CA SER A 148 8.47 18.48 -20.77
C SER A 148 8.81 17.56 -19.61
N THR A 149 10.07 17.14 -19.46
CA THR A 149 10.51 16.24 -18.40
C THR A 149 10.43 16.90 -17.03
N ALA A 150 10.75 18.20 -16.95
CA ALA A 150 10.63 18.96 -15.70
C ALA A 150 9.16 19.05 -15.25
N VAL A 151 8.25 19.35 -16.18
CA VAL A 151 6.80 19.35 -15.91
C VAL A 151 6.32 17.96 -15.48
N ALA A 152 6.72 16.92 -16.22
CA ALA A 152 6.38 15.54 -15.92
C ALA A 152 6.82 15.15 -14.51
N SER A 153 8.06 15.50 -14.14
CA SER A 153 8.60 15.22 -12.81
C SER A 153 7.81 15.94 -11.71
N ALA A 154 7.50 17.22 -11.88
CA ALA A 154 6.76 17.98 -10.87
C ALA A 154 5.36 17.39 -10.62
N ILE A 155 4.62 17.04 -11.68
CA ILE A 155 3.31 16.39 -11.57
C ILE A 155 3.45 15.00 -10.94
N ALA A 156 4.44 14.20 -11.35
CA ALA A 156 4.67 12.86 -10.80
C ALA A 156 5.02 12.89 -9.32
N SER A 157 5.79 13.87 -8.86
CA SER A 157 6.08 14.06 -7.43
C SER A 157 4.81 14.38 -6.64
N ILE A 158 3.91 15.22 -7.17
CA ILE A 158 2.60 15.47 -6.54
C ILE A 158 1.80 14.16 -6.43
N ILE A 159 1.76 13.36 -7.49
CA ILE A 159 1.03 12.09 -7.50
C ILE A 159 1.65 11.11 -6.49
N THR A 160 2.97 10.98 -6.48
CA THR A 160 3.74 10.13 -5.55
C THR A 160 3.40 10.47 -4.12
N ASP A 161 3.51 11.75 -3.76
CA ASP A 161 3.32 12.19 -2.38
C ASP A 161 1.85 12.09 -1.96
N ARG A 162 0.93 12.57 -2.79
CA ARG A 162 -0.51 12.62 -2.47
C ARG A 162 -1.14 11.23 -2.32
N TRP A 163 -0.79 10.30 -3.19
CA TRP A 163 -1.50 9.02 -3.29
C TRP A 163 -0.76 7.84 -2.66
N TYR A 164 0.56 7.96 -2.46
CA TYR A 164 1.38 6.85 -1.99
C TYR A 164 2.17 7.23 -0.74
N ALA A 165 3.14 8.12 -0.85
CA ALA A 165 4.11 8.35 0.21
C ALA A 165 3.48 8.95 1.48
N CYS A 166 2.68 10.02 1.36
CA CYS A 166 2.11 10.67 2.54
C CYS A 166 1.04 9.83 3.25
N PRO A 167 0.09 9.18 2.54
CA PRO A 167 -0.83 8.23 3.19
C PRO A 167 -0.10 7.06 3.87
N ASN A 168 0.94 6.52 3.23
CA ASN A 168 1.76 5.44 3.80
C ASN A 168 2.43 5.87 5.10
N ARG A 169 3.14 7.00 5.04
CA ARG A 169 3.81 7.63 6.18
C ARG A 169 2.82 7.88 7.32
N LYS A 170 1.71 8.58 7.06
CA LYS A 170 0.67 8.86 8.06
C LYS A 170 0.14 7.58 8.69
N GLY A 171 -0.20 6.58 7.86
CA GLY A 171 -0.69 5.28 8.31
C GLY A 171 0.29 4.57 9.24
N LEU A 172 1.57 4.52 8.88
CA LEU A 172 2.61 3.88 9.71
C LEU A 172 2.85 4.64 11.02
N HIS A 173 2.87 5.98 10.99
CA HIS A 173 3.01 6.78 12.22
C HIS A 173 1.81 6.64 13.17
N LEU A 174 0.60 6.45 12.64
CA LEU A 174 -0.60 6.12 13.43
C LEU A 174 -0.56 4.70 14.02
N LEU A 175 0.27 3.82 13.46
CA LEU A 175 0.46 2.43 13.89
C LEU A 175 1.81 2.25 14.62
N ALA A 176 2.42 3.34 15.10
CA ALA A 176 3.77 3.30 15.64
C ALA A 176 3.90 2.38 16.87
N ALA A 177 2.86 2.23 17.71
CA ALA A 177 2.96 1.26 18.80
C ALA A 177 2.77 -0.20 18.34
N ALA A 178 2.24 -0.45 17.13
CA ALA A 178 2.05 -1.79 16.60
C ALA A 178 3.34 -2.48 16.11
N SER A 179 4.52 -1.91 16.37
CA SER A 179 5.79 -2.28 15.71
C SER A 179 5.68 -2.14 14.19
N ALA A 180 5.58 -0.89 13.75
CA ALA A 180 5.58 -0.49 12.35
C ALA A 180 7.00 -0.13 11.86
N TYR A 181 7.34 -0.56 10.65
CA TYR A 181 8.61 -0.34 9.97
C TYR A 181 8.35 0.25 8.58
N GLN A 182 9.11 1.27 8.22
CA GLN A 182 8.98 1.99 6.96
C GLN A 182 10.16 1.73 6.04
N TYR A 183 9.91 1.54 4.75
CA TYR A 183 10.95 1.55 3.73
C TYR A 183 10.68 2.52 2.59
N VAL A 184 11.76 2.85 1.88
CA VAL A 184 11.74 3.66 0.65
C VAL A 184 12.58 2.92 -0.38
N PHE A 185 11.94 2.45 -1.43
CA PHE A 185 12.61 1.77 -2.53
C PHE A 185 13.01 2.79 -3.60
N SER A 186 14.30 2.91 -3.86
CA SER A 186 14.89 3.95 -4.71
C SER A 186 15.74 3.38 -5.86
N GLU A 187 15.66 2.07 -6.08
CA GLU A 187 16.41 1.40 -7.13
C GLU A 187 15.81 1.72 -8.50
N VAL A 188 16.65 2.27 -9.39
CA VAL A 188 16.30 2.48 -10.79
C VAL A 188 16.68 1.21 -11.55
N ALA A 189 15.68 0.37 -11.83
CA ALA A 189 15.93 -0.93 -12.44
C ALA A 189 16.64 -0.80 -13.81
N HIS A 190 17.86 -1.33 -13.90
CA HIS A 190 18.58 -1.45 -15.17
C HIS A 190 17.80 -2.29 -16.19
N CYS A 191 17.10 -3.31 -15.70
CA CYS A 191 16.27 -4.21 -16.51
C CYS A 191 14.84 -4.21 -15.97
N PRO A 192 13.99 -3.26 -16.42
CA PRO A 192 12.62 -3.17 -15.93
C PRO A 192 11.83 -4.41 -16.37
N TRP A 193 11.08 -4.98 -15.43
CA TRP A 193 10.31 -6.21 -15.64
C TRP A 193 8.94 -5.97 -16.30
N LEU A 194 8.52 -4.71 -16.35
CA LEU A 194 7.36 -4.28 -17.12
C LEU A 194 7.85 -3.55 -18.36
N ASN A 195 7.34 -3.97 -19.51
CA ASN A 195 7.60 -3.33 -20.79
C ASN A 195 6.95 -1.93 -20.80
N ARG A 196 7.74 -0.91 -20.43
CA ARG A 196 7.29 0.47 -20.21
C ARG A 196 8.11 1.46 -21.05
N THR A 197 7.50 2.62 -21.30
CA THR A 197 8.13 3.77 -21.95
C THR A 197 9.26 4.35 -21.09
N ASP A 198 10.44 4.51 -21.69
CA ASP A 198 11.68 5.12 -21.15
C ASP A 198 12.02 4.82 -19.67
N PRO A 199 12.81 3.77 -19.39
CA PRO A 199 13.25 3.42 -18.04
C PRO A 199 14.03 4.54 -17.34
N ALA A 200 14.73 5.40 -18.09
CA ALA A 200 15.51 6.49 -17.52
C ALA A 200 14.61 7.59 -16.92
N PHE A 201 13.40 7.76 -17.46
CA PHE A 201 12.43 8.68 -16.91
C PHE A 201 11.69 8.08 -15.72
N LEU A 202 11.39 6.78 -15.69
CA LEU A 202 10.53 6.21 -14.65
C LEU A 202 11.17 6.17 -13.26
N GLY A 203 12.50 6.09 -13.15
CA GLY A 203 13.15 5.99 -11.85
C GLY A 203 12.71 4.73 -11.10
N ALA A 204 12.52 4.82 -9.78
CA ALA A 204 11.94 3.75 -8.98
C ALA A 204 10.40 3.90 -8.96
N SER A 205 9.76 3.51 -10.04
CA SER A 205 8.33 3.73 -10.25
C SER A 205 7.48 2.62 -9.64
N HIS A 206 6.16 2.83 -9.61
CA HIS A 206 5.23 1.88 -9.02
C HIS A 206 5.44 0.45 -9.55
N PHE A 207 5.43 -0.54 -8.64
CA PHE A 207 5.70 -1.96 -8.88
C PHE A 207 7.17 -2.38 -9.11
N ASP A 208 8.13 -1.46 -9.21
CA ASP A 208 9.51 -1.83 -9.55
C ASP A 208 10.23 -2.66 -8.46
N GLU A 209 9.74 -2.62 -7.22
CA GLU A 209 10.26 -3.37 -6.07
C GLU A 209 9.78 -4.82 -6.03
N ILE A 210 8.65 -5.14 -6.68
CA ILE A 210 7.99 -6.46 -6.58
C ILE A 210 8.93 -7.62 -6.92
N PRO A 211 9.69 -7.61 -8.04
CA PRO A 211 10.59 -8.72 -8.34
C PRO A 211 11.68 -8.92 -7.29
N TYR A 212 12.08 -7.85 -6.59
CA TYR A 212 13.08 -7.94 -5.52
C TYR A 212 12.52 -8.65 -4.29
N VAL A 213 11.24 -8.43 -3.97
CA VAL A 213 10.57 -9.10 -2.84
C VAL A 213 10.34 -10.59 -3.14
N PHE A 214 10.04 -10.96 -4.38
CA PHE A 214 9.64 -12.33 -4.76
C PHE A 214 10.77 -13.21 -5.32
N ASP A 215 12.01 -12.78 -5.21
CA ASP A 215 13.17 -13.48 -5.77
C ASP A 215 13.14 -13.66 -7.31
N LEU A 216 12.62 -12.67 -8.04
CA LEU A 216 12.35 -12.77 -9.48
C LEU A 216 13.28 -11.94 -10.39
N VAL A 217 14.17 -11.11 -9.84
CA VAL A 217 14.99 -10.15 -10.61
C VAL A 217 15.87 -10.84 -11.67
N GLY A 218 16.41 -12.03 -11.36
CA GLY A 218 17.18 -12.83 -12.31
C GLY A 218 16.38 -13.87 -13.09
N ALA A 219 15.11 -14.07 -12.76
CA ALA A 219 14.28 -15.17 -13.30
C ALA A 219 13.29 -14.70 -14.38
N ILE A 220 12.93 -13.43 -14.40
CA ILE A 220 12.03 -12.85 -15.40
C ILE A 220 12.84 -12.51 -16.65
N ASP A 221 12.55 -13.20 -17.75
CA ASP A 221 12.94 -12.72 -19.08
C ASP A 221 12.05 -11.53 -19.44
N THR A 222 12.64 -10.34 -19.41
CA THR A 222 11.93 -9.09 -19.72
C THR A 222 11.74 -8.90 -21.23
N GLY A 223 12.39 -9.73 -22.07
CA GLY A 223 12.42 -9.57 -23.52
C GLY A 223 13.19 -8.33 -24.00
N LEU A 224 13.84 -7.59 -23.09
CA LEU A 224 14.57 -6.35 -23.38
C LEU A 224 16.06 -6.60 -23.70
N GLY A 225 16.54 -7.84 -23.61
CA GLY A 225 17.94 -8.19 -23.87
C GLY A 225 18.93 -7.67 -22.82
N CYS A 226 18.43 -7.23 -21.66
CA CYS A 226 19.21 -6.88 -20.48
C CYS A 226 19.20 -8.02 -19.46
N ALA A 227 20.15 -7.99 -18.52
CA ALA A 227 20.23 -8.93 -17.40
C ALA A 227 20.40 -8.16 -16.09
N ALA A 228 19.92 -8.75 -14.99
CA ALA A 228 20.14 -8.23 -13.65
C ALA A 228 21.64 -8.13 -13.32
N THR A 229 22.04 -7.06 -12.64
CA THR A 229 23.41 -6.91 -12.13
C THR A 229 23.61 -7.78 -10.88
N PRO A 230 24.87 -8.07 -10.48
CA PRO A 230 25.13 -8.66 -9.17
C PRO A 230 24.59 -7.81 -8.00
N GLY A 231 24.53 -6.48 -8.16
CA GLY A 231 23.95 -5.55 -7.20
C GLY A 231 22.44 -5.78 -7.03
N HIS A 232 21.72 -5.94 -8.13
CA HIS A 232 20.29 -6.27 -8.11
C HIS A 232 19.99 -7.60 -7.42
N LEU A 233 20.77 -8.65 -7.71
CA LEU A 233 20.62 -9.95 -7.06
C LEU A 233 20.94 -9.90 -5.56
N ALA A 234 21.93 -9.10 -5.16
CA ALA A 234 22.26 -8.86 -3.76
C ALA A 234 21.15 -8.08 -3.05
N LEU A 235 20.59 -7.04 -3.68
CA LEU A 235 19.47 -6.27 -3.14
C LEU A 235 18.22 -7.14 -2.97
N GLN A 236 17.88 -7.96 -3.96
CA GLN A 236 16.80 -8.94 -3.90
C GLN A 236 16.97 -9.87 -2.70
N THR A 237 18.16 -10.48 -2.57
CA THR A 237 18.47 -11.39 -1.46
C THR A 237 18.30 -10.70 -0.11
N ALA A 238 18.75 -9.44 0.00
CA ALA A 238 18.63 -8.66 1.22
C ALA A 238 17.16 -8.33 1.55
N MET A 239 16.36 -7.93 0.55
CA MET A 239 14.93 -7.67 0.72
C MET A 239 14.18 -8.93 1.12
N GLY A 240 14.39 -10.05 0.44
CA GLY A 240 13.81 -11.34 0.82
C GLY A 240 14.15 -11.74 2.27
N ALA A 241 15.39 -11.54 2.70
CA ALA A 241 15.82 -11.78 4.08
C ALA A 241 15.10 -10.88 5.09
N ALA A 242 14.88 -9.59 4.77
CA ALA A 242 14.18 -8.68 5.68
C ALA A 242 12.69 -9.01 5.81
N TRP A 243 12.01 -9.35 4.71
CA TRP A 243 10.60 -9.77 4.72
C TRP A 243 10.42 -11.09 5.48
N THR A 244 11.31 -12.06 5.25
CA THR A 244 11.27 -13.34 5.98
C THR A 244 11.63 -13.19 7.46
N SER A 245 12.53 -12.26 7.82
CA SER A 245 12.82 -11.94 9.22
C SER A 245 11.61 -11.35 9.95
N LEU A 246 10.88 -10.42 9.32
CA LEU A 246 9.62 -9.92 9.87
C LEU A 246 8.63 -11.05 10.10
N ALA A 247 8.45 -11.92 9.11
CA ALA A 247 7.56 -13.08 9.22
C ALA A 247 7.94 -14.02 10.36
N ALA A 248 9.23 -14.28 10.55
CA ALA A 248 9.73 -15.22 11.56
C ALA A 248 9.74 -14.64 12.98
N THR A 249 9.98 -13.33 13.12
CA THR A 249 10.33 -12.73 14.43
C THR A 249 9.48 -11.52 14.82
N GLY A 250 8.65 -11.00 13.91
CA GLY A 250 7.96 -9.72 14.10
C GLY A 250 8.85 -8.49 13.94
N ALA A 251 10.11 -8.66 13.51
CA ALA A 251 11.03 -7.56 13.23
C ALA A 251 11.87 -7.84 11.97
N PRO A 252 11.92 -6.91 11.00
CA PRO A 252 12.86 -7.02 9.89
C PRO A 252 14.28 -6.72 10.36
N ALA A 253 15.26 -7.45 9.82
CA ALA A 253 16.66 -7.34 10.22
C ALA A 253 17.63 -7.52 9.04
N LEU A 254 18.83 -6.95 9.18
CA LEU A 254 19.94 -6.97 8.22
C LEU A 254 21.16 -7.61 8.86
N ASN A 255 21.41 -8.90 8.58
CA ASN A 255 22.62 -9.58 9.06
C ASN A 255 22.94 -9.28 10.55
N THR A 256 21.92 -9.30 11.42
CA THR A 256 21.87 -8.93 12.87
C THR A 256 21.49 -7.48 13.24
N THR A 257 21.46 -6.53 12.32
CA THR A 257 21.02 -5.14 12.60
C THR A 257 19.50 -5.03 12.46
N ALA A 258 18.79 -4.71 13.54
CA ALA A 258 17.35 -4.48 13.50
C ALA A 258 17.01 -3.21 12.72
N TRP A 259 15.92 -3.24 11.96
CA TRP A 259 15.41 -2.03 11.32
C TRP A 259 14.88 -1.02 12.36
N PRO A 260 15.03 0.29 12.11
CA PRO A 260 14.38 1.29 12.94
C PRO A 260 12.85 1.15 12.80
N LYS A 261 12.13 1.22 13.93
CA LYS A 261 10.69 1.44 13.90
C LYS A 261 10.41 2.85 13.36
N VAL A 262 9.24 3.06 12.77
CA VAL A 262 8.88 4.31 12.06
C VAL A 262 9.13 5.60 12.87
N ALA A 263 8.96 5.57 14.20
CA ALA A 263 9.24 6.74 15.05
C ALA A 263 10.73 7.10 15.17
N ALA A 264 11.62 6.14 14.93
CA ALA A 264 13.07 6.29 15.00
C ALA A 264 13.71 6.47 13.61
N GLY A 265 13.02 6.06 12.53
CA GLY A 265 13.57 6.14 11.18
C GLY A 265 12.92 5.20 10.17
N TYR A 266 13.58 5.06 9.03
CA TYR A 266 13.15 4.24 7.89
C TYR A 266 14.35 3.50 7.26
N VAL A 267 14.10 2.62 6.30
CA VAL A 267 15.15 1.96 5.51
C VAL A 267 15.08 2.39 4.05
N GLU A 268 16.18 2.93 3.53
CA GLU A 268 16.37 3.22 2.11
C GLU A 268 16.92 1.98 1.39
N MET A 269 16.39 1.67 0.20
CA MET A 269 16.74 0.47 -0.56
C MET A 269 17.19 0.82 -1.97
N ASN A 270 18.42 0.44 -2.32
CA ASN A 270 18.94 0.42 -3.70
C ASN A 270 20.21 -0.44 -3.78
N GLU A 271 20.69 -0.75 -4.99
CA GLU A 271 21.86 -1.61 -5.21
C GLU A 271 23.16 -0.98 -4.70
N THR A 272 23.22 0.35 -4.60
CA THR A 272 24.40 1.09 -4.15
C THR A 272 24.59 1.00 -2.63
N VAL A 273 23.50 1.13 -1.87
CA VAL A 273 23.54 1.15 -0.40
C VAL A 273 23.04 -0.15 0.24
N GLY A 274 22.42 -1.04 -0.54
CA GLY A 274 21.70 -2.20 -0.05
C GLY A 274 20.44 -1.78 0.69
N LEU A 275 20.28 -2.26 1.91
CA LEU A 275 19.24 -1.85 2.85
C LEU A 275 19.89 -0.96 3.90
N LEU A 276 19.70 0.35 3.80
CA LEU A 276 20.37 1.33 4.65
C LEU A 276 19.39 1.97 5.63
N PRO A 277 19.52 1.69 6.95
CA PRO A 277 18.79 2.44 7.97
C PRO A 277 19.11 3.93 7.91
N ARG A 278 18.06 4.75 8.01
CA ARG A 278 18.10 6.20 8.09
C ARG A 278 17.36 6.65 9.34
N ASP A 279 17.84 7.70 9.97
CA ASP A 279 17.20 8.32 11.12
C ASP A 279 15.90 9.03 10.73
N ALA A 280 15.05 9.37 11.71
CA ALA A 280 13.76 10.03 11.51
C ALA A 280 13.86 11.44 10.87
N ASP A 281 15.03 12.06 10.89
CA ASP A 281 15.36 13.34 10.23
C ASP A 281 16.24 13.15 8.98
N GLY A 282 16.31 11.92 8.46
CA GLY A 282 17.02 11.58 7.24
C GLY A 282 16.50 12.32 5.99
N PRO A 283 17.25 12.26 4.87
CA PRO A 283 16.97 13.07 3.68
C PRO A 283 15.54 12.92 3.12
N GLN A 284 14.99 11.71 3.15
CA GLN A 284 13.64 11.45 2.63
C GLN A 284 12.57 12.04 3.55
N GLU A 285 12.76 11.97 4.87
CA GLU A 285 11.83 12.60 5.82
C GLU A 285 11.90 14.13 5.77
N ALA A 286 13.09 14.70 5.57
CA ALA A 286 13.22 16.13 5.30
C ALA A 286 12.50 16.56 4.02
N TYR A 287 12.47 15.71 3.00
CA TYR A 287 11.71 15.91 1.76
C TYR A 287 10.19 15.78 1.98
N TRP A 288 9.74 14.75 2.72
CA TRP A 288 8.32 14.45 2.89
C TRP A 288 7.61 15.31 3.92
N ALA A 289 8.23 15.62 5.07
CA ALA A 289 7.56 16.31 6.17
C ALA A 289 6.79 17.59 5.76
N PRO A 290 7.37 18.56 5.02
CA PRO A 290 6.63 19.76 4.58
C PRO A 290 5.55 19.45 3.54
N ARG A 291 5.78 18.44 2.67
CA ARG A 291 4.84 18.04 1.61
C ARG A 291 3.64 17.31 2.16
N CYS A 292 3.87 16.34 3.04
CA CYS A 292 2.83 15.55 3.68
C CYS A 292 1.99 16.36 4.65
N ALA A 293 2.55 17.39 5.32
CA ALA A 293 1.75 18.28 6.17
C ALA A 293 0.56 18.92 5.43
N ILE A 294 0.71 19.23 4.13
CA ILE A 294 -0.39 19.76 3.31
C ILE A 294 -1.43 18.69 3.04
N PHE A 295 -1.03 17.49 2.61
CA PHE A 295 -1.98 16.42 2.28
C PHE A 295 -2.68 15.87 3.53
N ASP A 296 -1.98 15.80 4.67
CA ASP A 296 -2.55 15.39 5.95
C ASP A 296 -3.68 16.34 6.39
N ALA A 297 -3.54 17.64 6.10
CA ALA A 297 -4.57 18.65 6.38
C ALA A 297 -5.78 18.57 5.42
N LEU A 298 -5.59 18.04 4.20
CA LEU A 298 -6.68 17.83 3.24
C LEU A 298 -7.56 16.62 3.58
N ASP A 299 -6.98 15.60 4.21
CA ASP A 299 -7.59 14.29 4.47
C ASP A 299 -8.76 14.35 5.49
N HIS A 300 -9.01 15.50 6.12
CA HIS A 300 -10.23 15.75 6.90
C HIS A 300 -11.47 15.99 6.01
N SER A 301 -11.29 16.19 4.70
CA SER A 301 -12.36 16.60 3.76
C SER A 301 -12.69 15.58 2.67
N LEU A 302 -11.90 14.52 2.52
CA LEU A 302 -12.14 13.48 1.53
C LEU A 302 -12.43 12.16 2.25
N PRO A 303 -13.65 11.60 2.13
CA PRO A 303 -13.90 10.26 2.61
C PRO A 303 -12.99 9.32 1.82
N TRP A 304 -12.10 8.62 2.51
CA TRP A 304 -11.20 7.54 2.08
C TRP A 304 -11.87 6.41 1.27
N SER A 305 -13.17 6.51 0.98
CA SER A 305 -13.77 5.79 -0.13
C SER A 305 -13.26 6.40 -1.44
N ILE A 306 -12.48 5.65 -2.19
CA ILE A 306 -12.62 5.68 -3.64
C ILE A 306 -14.08 5.29 -3.91
N ASN A 307 -14.98 6.27 -3.89
CA ASN A 307 -16.32 6.04 -4.37
C ASN A 307 -16.16 5.88 -5.87
N ALA A 308 -16.60 4.76 -6.44
CA ALA A 308 -16.48 4.47 -7.87
C ALA A 308 -17.03 5.61 -8.76
N THR A 309 -17.88 6.47 -8.19
CA THR A 309 -18.36 7.73 -8.77
C THR A 309 -17.29 8.80 -8.97
N SER A 310 -16.31 8.95 -8.08
CA SER A 310 -15.23 9.95 -8.24
C SER A 310 -14.31 9.67 -9.44
N MET A 311 -14.15 8.39 -9.78
CA MET A 311 -13.44 7.98 -11.01
C MET A 311 -14.32 8.23 -12.24
N ALA A 312 -15.63 7.92 -12.16
CA ALA A 312 -16.58 8.11 -13.26
C ALA A 312 -16.76 9.59 -13.66
N ASP A 313 -16.76 10.51 -12.69
CA ASP A 313 -16.88 11.96 -12.95
C ASP A 313 -15.59 12.56 -13.55
N ALA A 314 -14.45 11.88 -13.42
CA ALA A 314 -13.19 12.19 -14.10
C ALA A 314 -13.13 11.69 -15.56
N GLY A 315 -14.27 11.32 -16.16
CA GLY A 315 -14.34 10.87 -17.55
C GLY A 315 -13.93 9.41 -17.79
N PHE A 316 -14.15 8.53 -16.80
CA PHE A 316 -13.97 7.07 -16.96
C PHE A 316 -15.07 6.48 -17.87
N LEU A 317 -14.89 6.58 -19.19
CA LEU A 317 -15.67 5.79 -20.14
C LEU A 317 -15.12 4.37 -20.19
N ILE A 318 -15.61 3.50 -19.30
CA ILE A 318 -15.58 2.05 -19.55
C ILE A 318 -16.47 1.81 -20.77
N GLY A 319 -15.89 1.27 -21.84
CA GLY A 319 -16.60 0.93 -23.06
C GLY A 319 -17.86 0.13 -22.75
N ARG A 320 -19.03 0.73 -22.96
CA ARG A 320 -20.29 0.00 -23.09
C ARG A 320 -20.20 -0.82 -24.37
N ASN A 321 -19.81 -2.09 -24.26
CA ASN A 321 -20.07 -3.01 -25.36
C ASN A 321 -21.57 -3.30 -25.40
N ASN A 322 -22.20 -2.65 -26.36
CA ASN A 322 -23.59 -2.79 -26.72
C ASN A 322 -23.74 -4.08 -27.55
N SER A 323 -24.27 -5.15 -26.97
CA SER A 323 -24.86 -6.24 -27.76
C SER A 323 -26.03 -6.87 -27.01
N THR A 324 -27.21 -6.53 -27.49
CA THR A 324 -28.51 -7.14 -27.23
C THR A 324 -28.61 -8.59 -27.72
N ALA A 325 -29.58 -9.32 -27.17
CA ALA A 325 -30.02 -10.72 -27.44
C ALA A 325 -29.24 -11.78 -26.64
N GLY A 326 -29.83 -12.71 -25.88
CA GLY A 326 -31.20 -13.24 -25.84
C GLY A 326 -31.12 -14.77 -25.97
N GLY A 327 -31.44 -15.51 -24.90
CA GLY A 327 -31.77 -16.94 -24.95
C GLY A 327 -30.70 -17.93 -24.44
N SER A 328 -31.03 -18.66 -23.37
CA SER A 328 -30.48 -20.00 -23.07
C SER A 328 -31.09 -21.02 -24.06
N PRO A 329 -30.40 -22.12 -24.44
CA PRO A 329 -30.44 -23.35 -23.64
C PRO A 329 -29.15 -24.23 -23.69
N ALA A 330 -29.28 -25.44 -23.16
CA ALA A 330 -28.29 -26.34 -22.58
C ALA A 330 -27.62 -27.39 -23.52
N LEU A 331 -26.51 -27.94 -23.02
CA LEU A 331 -25.90 -29.30 -23.14
C LEU A 331 -25.70 -29.99 -24.52
N GLY A 332 -24.45 -30.39 -24.80
CA GLY A 332 -24.12 -31.67 -25.48
C GLY A 332 -23.02 -31.65 -26.55
N GLY A 333 -21.95 -32.44 -26.35
CA GLY A 333 -21.34 -33.30 -27.38
C GLY A 333 -20.21 -32.79 -28.30
N SER A 334 -18.99 -33.28 -28.02
CA SER A 334 -17.94 -33.79 -28.94
C SER A 334 -17.27 -32.96 -30.06
N ASP A 335 -15.93 -33.00 -29.98
CA ASP A 335 -14.91 -33.16 -31.03
C ASP A 335 -14.30 -31.93 -31.77
N LYS A 336 -12.97 -31.81 -31.54
CA LYS A 336 -11.85 -31.47 -32.45
C LYS A 336 -11.55 -30.03 -32.90
N SER A 337 -10.38 -29.61 -32.39
CA SER A 337 -9.19 -29.09 -33.11
C SER A 337 -9.05 -27.59 -33.44
N ALA A 338 -7.84 -27.12 -33.10
CA ALA A 338 -7.07 -25.99 -33.62
C ALA A 338 -7.29 -24.58 -33.05
N GLY A 339 -6.28 -24.12 -32.30
CA GLY A 339 -5.65 -22.81 -32.51
C GLY A 339 -6.14 -21.62 -31.66
N ALA A 340 -5.17 -20.99 -30.98
CA ALA A 340 -5.21 -19.66 -30.33
C ALA A 340 -5.82 -19.57 -28.91
N GLU A 341 -4.97 -19.82 -27.90
CA GLU A 341 -5.18 -19.34 -26.52
C GLU A 341 -4.90 -17.83 -26.45
N GLY A 342 -5.96 -17.02 -26.60
CA GLY A 342 -5.96 -15.61 -26.21
C GLY A 342 -6.31 -15.49 -24.73
N ALA A 343 -5.34 -15.06 -23.92
CA ALA A 343 -5.48 -14.82 -22.49
C ALA A 343 -6.64 -13.84 -22.19
N ARG A 344 -7.63 -14.31 -21.43
CA ARG A 344 -8.66 -13.47 -20.81
C ARG A 344 -8.02 -12.70 -19.65
N GLN A 345 -7.72 -11.43 -19.86
CA GLN A 345 -7.34 -10.50 -18.79
C GLN A 345 -8.58 -10.16 -17.94
N ALA A 346 -8.50 -10.44 -16.64
CA ALA A 346 -9.41 -9.94 -15.64
C ALA A 346 -8.87 -8.63 -15.05
N LEU A 347 -9.69 -7.58 -15.04
CA LEU A 347 -9.61 -6.43 -14.13
C LEU A 347 -10.60 -6.68 -12.96
N PRO A 348 -10.47 -6.05 -11.77
CA PRO A 348 -9.82 -4.76 -11.50
C PRO A 348 -8.87 -4.73 -10.27
N LEU A 349 -7.80 -3.95 -10.34
CA LEU A 349 -6.97 -3.53 -9.19
C LEU A 349 -6.60 -2.05 -9.37
N LEU A 350 -7.44 -1.16 -8.84
CA LEU A 350 -7.17 0.28 -8.67
C LEU A 350 -7.51 0.72 -7.22
N ALA A 351 -7.39 -0.22 -6.28
CA ALA A 351 -7.16 0.12 -4.88
C ALA A 351 -5.65 0.04 -4.69
N GLY A 352 -5.02 1.09 -4.17
CA GLY A 352 -3.60 1.09 -3.85
C GLY A 352 -3.27 -0.15 -3.01
N THR A 353 -2.61 -1.12 -3.63
CA THR A 353 -1.93 -2.18 -2.90
C THR A 353 -0.70 -1.52 -2.28
N MET A 354 -0.87 -0.87 -1.12
CA MET A 354 0.16 -0.98 -0.11
C MET A 354 0.40 -2.49 0.04
N MET A 355 1.63 -2.94 -0.18
CA MET A 355 1.98 -4.33 0.05
C MET A 355 1.94 -4.56 1.57
N LEU A 356 0.74 -4.78 2.11
CA LEU A 356 0.50 -5.06 3.50
C LEU A 356 0.73 -6.55 3.71
N VAL A 357 1.99 -6.92 3.98
CA VAL A 357 2.32 -8.29 4.40
C VAL A 357 1.96 -8.42 5.88
N ALA A 358 0.68 -8.67 6.16
CA ALA A 358 0.23 -9.10 7.48
C ALA A 358 0.35 -10.62 7.56
N LEU A 359 1.50 -11.14 8.00
CA LEU A 359 1.62 -12.56 8.29
C LEU A 359 1.12 -12.84 9.71
N ALA A 360 -0.02 -13.51 9.81
CA ALA A 360 -0.39 -14.20 11.04
C ALA A 360 0.55 -15.40 11.20
N ALA A 361 1.55 -15.27 12.08
CA ALA A 361 2.36 -16.40 12.51
C ALA A 361 1.47 -17.39 13.30
N ALA A 362 0.90 -18.35 12.58
CA ALA A 362 0.33 -19.54 13.20
C ALA A 362 1.51 -20.45 13.58
N LEU A 363 1.75 -20.56 14.88
CA LEU A 363 2.69 -21.49 15.50
C LEU A 363 2.51 -22.92 14.95
N VAL A 364 3.64 -23.54 14.57
CA VAL A 364 3.90 -24.97 14.78
C VAL A 364 5.21 -25.08 15.56
#